data_AF-A0A401Q8I6-F1
#
_entry.id   AF-A0A401Q8I6-F1
#
_cell.length_a   1.000
_cell.length_b   1.000
_cell.length_c   1.000
_cell.angle_alpha   90.00
_cell.angle_beta   90.00
_cell.angle_gamma   90.00
#
_symmetry.space_group_name_H-M   'P 1'
#
loop_
_entity.id
_entity.type
_entity.pdbx_description
1 polymer ?
#
loop_
_entity_poly.entity_id
_entity_poly.type
_entity_poly.pdbx_seq_one_letter_code
_entity_poly.pdbx_strand_id
1 'polypeptide(L)'
;VFDLRQCHRQMQQQAATAQAAAAAQAAAVAGNIPGPGSVGGIAPAVSLSAAAGIGVDDLRRLCILRLSFVKGWGPDYPRQSIKHTPCWIEVHLHRALQLLDEVLHTMPITDPGSVN
;
A
#
# COMPACT_ATOMS: atom_id res chain seq x y z
N VAL A 1 21.56 7.66 4.73
CA VAL A 1 20.92 6.56 3.97
C VAL A 1 19.52 6.23 4.47
N PHE A 2 19.25 6.39 5.77
CA PHE A 2 17.92 6.19 6.35
C PHE A 2 17.71 7.15 7.55
N ASP A 3 16.53 7.74 7.67
CA ASP A 3 16.09 8.55 8.80
C ASP A 3 14.73 8.03 9.30
N LEU A 4 14.67 7.63 10.57
CA LEU A 4 13.49 6.99 11.14
C LEU A 4 12.28 7.95 11.24
N ARG A 5 12.51 9.23 11.55
CA ARG A 5 11.43 10.22 11.68
C ARG A 5 10.86 10.58 10.32
N GLN A 6 11.71 10.70 9.31
CA GLN A 6 11.27 10.92 7.93
C GLN A 6 10.50 9.71 7.41
N CYS A 7 11.01 8.50 7.64
CA CYS A 7 10.37 7.25 7.25
C CYS A 7 8.95 7.15 7.86
N HIS A 8 8.81 7.40 9.17
CA HIS A 8 7.52 7.37 9.84
C HIS A 8 6.52 8.38 9.28
N ARG A 9 6.93 9.65 9.06
CA ARG A 9 6.07 10.66 8.43
C ARG A 9 5.61 10.24 7.03
N GLN A 10 6.53 9.67 6.25
CA GLN A 10 6.24 9.20 4.90
C GLN A 10 5.27 8.02 4.90
N MET A 11 5.42 7.08 5.84
CA MET A 11 4.48 5.97 6.03
C MET A 11 3.07 6.49 6.31
N GLN A 12 2.92 7.41 7.26
CA GLN A 12 1.62 8.01 7.60
C GLN A 12 0.97 8.71 6.39
N GLN A 13 1.76 9.46 5.61
CA GLN A 13 1.24 10.18 4.44
C GLN A 13 0.82 9.22 3.31
N GLN A 14 1.64 8.20 3.01
CA GLN A 14 1.33 7.21 1.98
C GLN A 14 0.14 6.33 2.39
N ALA A 15 0.08 5.93 3.66
CA ALA A 15 -1.03 5.24 4.28
C ALA A 15 -2.36 5.99 4.09
N ALA A 16 -2.41 7.26 4.48
CA ALA A 16 -3.59 8.11 4.35
C ALA A 16 -4.01 8.29 2.87
N THR A 17 -3.02 8.43 1.97
CA THR A 17 -3.27 8.57 0.52
C THR A 17 -3.84 7.29 -0.07
N ALA A 18 -3.29 6.13 0.30
CA ALA A 18 -3.77 4.83 -0.16
C ALA A 18 -5.21 4.58 0.32
N GLN A 19 -5.52 4.93 1.57
CA GLN A 19 -6.87 4.84 2.11
C GLN A 19 -7.85 5.78 1.39
N ALA A 20 -7.46 7.04 1.15
CA ALA A 20 -8.30 7.99 0.42
C ALA A 20 -8.57 7.53 -1.02
N ALA A 21 -7.55 6.99 -1.70
CA ALA A 21 -7.69 6.42 -3.05
C ALA A 21 -8.63 5.21 -3.05
N ALA A 22 -8.51 4.32 -2.07
CA ALA A 22 -9.39 3.16 -1.93
C ALA A 22 -10.85 3.58 -1.67
N ALA A 23 -11.08 4.56 -0.80
CA ALA A 23 -12.40 5.11 -0.55
C ALA A 23 -13.00 5.78 -1.79
N ALA A 24 -12.20 6.53 -2.55
CA ALA A 24 -12.64 7.16 -3.80
C ALA A 24 -13.01 6.12 -4.86
N GLN A 25 -12.23 5.05 -4.99
CA GLN A 25 -12.55 3.92 -5.88
C GLN A 25 -13.85 3.23 -5.46
N ALA A 26 -14.06 3.03 -4.16
CA ALA A 26 -15.30 2.44 -3.66
C ALA A 26 -16.53 3.32 -3.95
N ALA A 27 -16.42 4.63 -3.76
CA ALA A 27 -17.49 5.58 -4.06
C ALA A 27 -17.79 5.66 -5.57
N ALA A 28 -16.76 5.62 -6.43
CA ALA A 28 -16.94 5.65 -7.87
C ALA A 28 -17.72 4.42 -8.40
N VAL A 29 -17.47 3.23 -7.84
CA VAL A 29 -18.20 2.01 -8.20
C VAL A 29 -19.65 2.05 -7.68
N ALA A 30 -19.89 2.61 -6.49
CA ALA A 30 -21.24 2.81 -5.95
C ALA A 30 -22.08 3.82 -6.77
N GLY A 31 -21.44 4.79 -7.42
CA GLY A 31 -22.10 5.82 -8.22
C GLY A 31 -22.57 5.38 -9.62
N ASN A 32 -22.28 4.15 -10.06
CA ASN A 32 -22.63 3.65 -11.40
C ASN A 32 -24.01 2.95 -11.45
N ILE A 33 -25.03 3.45 -10.76
CA ILE A 33 -26.42 3.01 -10.94
C ILE A 33 -27.19 4.09 -11.72
N PRO A 34 -27.40 3.95 -13.05
CA PRO A 34 -28.04 4.99 -13.85
C PRO A 34 -29.58 4.90 -13.79
N GLY A 35 -30.21 5.95 -13.28
CA GLY A 35 -31.40 6.58 -13.86
C GLY A 35 -32.80 5.94 -13.65
N PRO A 36 -33.87 6.75 -13.82
CA PRO A 36 -35.22 6.53 -13.29
C PRO A 36 -36.10 5.60 -14.14
N GLY A 37 -35.53 4.46 -14.55
CA GLY A 37 -36.24 3.40 -15.29
C GLY A 37 -35.96 1.99 -14.76
N SER A 38 -35.22 1.84 -13.66
CA SER A 38 -34.95 0.53 -13.06
C SER A 38 -36.19 0.02 -12.32
N VAL A 39 -36.97 -0.80 -13.00
CA VAL A 39 -37.99 -1.64 -12.36
C VAL A 39 -37.37 -2.41 -11.19
N GLY A 40 -38.05 -2.39 -10.05
CA GLY A 40 -37.54 -2.87 -8.77
C GLY A 40 -36.89 -4.25 -8.86
N GLY A 41 -35.65 -4.32 -8.39
CA GLY A 41 -34.91 -5.56 -8.23
C GLY A 41 -33.79 -5.33 -7.24
N ILE A 42 -33.96 -5.87 -6.02
CA ILE A 42 -32.91 -6.35 -5.10
C ILE A 42 -31.49 -6.02 -5.58
N ALA A 43 -31.00 -4.83 -5.23
CA ALA A 43 -29.61 -4.48 -5.46
C ALA A 43 -28.74 -5.52 -4.73
N PRO A 44 -27.73 -6.12 -5.37
CA PRO A 44 -26.81 -6.98 -4.64
C PRO A 44 -26.11 -6.10 -3.61
N ALA A 45 -26.12 -6.52 -2.35
CA ALA A 45 -25.27 -5.98 -1.31
C ALA A 45 -23.82 -6.33 -1.64
N VAL A 46 -23.23 -5.64 -2.63
CA VAL A 46 -21.81 -5.80 -2.94
C VAL A 46 -21.07 -5.10 -1.82
N SER A 47 -20.72 -5.86 -0.78
CA SER A 47 -19.78 -5.43 0.25
C SER A 47 -18.46 -5.13 -0.45
N LEU A 48 -18.24 -3.87 -0.80
CA LEU A 48 -17.02 -3.42 -1.45
C LEU A 48 -15.93 -3.31 -0.37
N SER A 49 -15.37 -4.46 0.00
CA SER A 49 -14.21 -4.52 0.89
C SER A 49 -13.01 -3.98 0.11
N ALA A 50 -12.63 -2.74 0.40
CA ALA A 50 -11.35 -2.21 -0.03
C ALA A 50 -10.26 -3.13 0.52
N ALA A 51 -9.59 -3.87 -0.35
CA ALA A 51 -8.62 -4.88 0.03
C ALA A 51 -7.65 -4.30 1.07
N ALA A 52 -7.61 -4.89 2.27
CA ALA A 52 -6.83 -4.45 3.43
C ALA A 52 -5.29 -4.47 3.22
N GLY A 53 -4.83 -4.60 1.98
CA GLY A 53 -3.42 -4.64 1.58
C GLY A 53 -3.01 -3.60 0.54
N ILE A 54 -3.89 -2.66 0.16
CA ILE A 54 -3.56 -1.64 -0.86
C ILE A 54 -2.40 -0.77 -0.34
N GLY A 55 -1.22 -0.94 -0.96
CA GLY A 55 -0.01 -0.17 -0.66
C GLY A 55 0.87 -0.73 0.46
N VAL A 56 0.54 -1.88 1.08
CA VAL A 56 1.36 -2.45 2.18
C VAL A 56 2.76 -2.83 1.72
N ASP A 57 2.92 -3.43 0.52
CA ASP A 57 4.25 -3.75 -0.01
C ASP A 57 5.06 -2.48 -0.32
N ASP A 58 4.40 -1.42 -0.79
CA ASP A 58 5.06 -0.14 -1.07
C ASP A 58 5.51 0.56 0.22
N LEU A 59 4.70 0.52 1.26
CA LEU A 59 5.07 1.01 2.59
C LEU A 59 6.21 0.19 3.19
N ARG A 60 6.17 -1.15 3.06
CA ARG A 60 7.22 -2.05 3.54
C ARG A 60 8.57 -1.75 2.89
N ARG A 61 8.59 -1.37 1.60
CA ARG A 61 9.82 -0.99 0.89
C ARG A 61 10.51 0.22 1.52
N LEU A 62 9.80 1.10 2.23
CA LEU A 62 10.42 2.20 2.99
C LEU A 62 11.32 1.71 4.13
N CYS A 63 11.06 0.51 4.67
CA CYS A 63 11.84 -0.10 5.75
C CYS A 63 13.03 -0.95 5.27
N ILE A 64 13.24 -1.04 3.95
CA ILE A 64 14.19 -1.96 3.36
C ILE A 64 15.29 -1.17 2.66
N LEU A 65 16.54 -1.48 3.01
CA LEU A 65 17.71 -0.97 2.30
C LEU A 65 18.32 -2.06 1.45
N ARG A 66 18.74 -1.72 0.23
CA ARG A 66 19.40 -2.62 -0.70
C ARG A 66 20.76 -2.07 -1.09
N LEU A 67 21.80 -2.90 -0.96
CA LEU A 67 23.19 -2.53 -1.28
C LEU A 67 23.83 -3.61 -2.13
N SER A 68 24.48 -3.23 -3.23
CA SER A 68 25.31 -4.12 -4.05
C SER A 68 26.78 -3.94 -3.72
N PHE A 69 27.56 -5.03 -3.72
CA PHE A 69 29.00 -4.95 -3.55
C PHE A 69 29.70 -4.83 -4.91
N VAL A 70 30.64 -3.89 -5.02
CA VAL A 70 31.53 -3.65 -6.18
C VAL A 70 30.84 -3.18 -7.46
N LYS A 71 29.69 -3.74 -7.83
CA LYS A 71 29.02 -3.51 -9.12
C LYS A 71 27.73 -2.73 -8.95
N GLY A 72 27.63 -1.58 -9.63
CA GLY A 72 26.41 -0.78 -9.73
C GLY A 72 25.37 -1.37 -10.70
N TRP A 73 24.16 -0.82 -10.63
CA TRP A 73 23.00 -1.11 -11.50
C TRP A 73 22.25 0.20 -11.81
N GLY A 74 21.45 0.21 -12.86
CA GLY A 74 20.71 1.39 -13.33
C GLY A 74 20.96 1.69 -14.81
N PRO A 75 20.43 2.81 -15.33
CA PRO A 75 20.50 3.16 -16.75
C PRO A 75 21.92 3.23 -17.32
N ASP A 76 22.88 3.65 -16.49
CA ASP A 76 24.29 3.79 -16.89
C ASP A 76 25.11 2.50 -16.75
N TYR A 77 24.46 1.40 -16.35
CA TYR A 77 25.11 0.10 -16.17
C TYR A 77 24.47 -0.95 -17.08
N PRO A 78 25.20 -2.01 -17.47
CA PRO A 78 24.62 -3.13 -18.21
C PRO A 78 23.60 -3.94 -17.37
N ARG A 79 23.47 -3.65 -16.06
CA ARG A 79 22.55 -4.32 -15.13
C ARG A 79 21.39 -3.39 -14.82
N GLN A 80 20.17 -3.78 -15.19
CA GLN A 80 18.96 -2.96 -14.99
C GLN A 80 18.40 -3.02 -13.56
N SER A 81 18.74 -4.05 -12.79
CA SER A 81 18.24 -4.24 -11.42
C SER A 81 19.33 -4.76 -10.53
N ILE A 82 19.27 -4.43 -9.24
CA ILE A 82 20.19 -4.96 -8.22
C ILE A 82 20.23 -6.49 -8.21
N LYS A 83 19.14 -7.18 -8.58
CA LYS A 83 19.09 -8.64 -8.67
C LYS A 83 20.08 -9.23 -9.70
N HIS A 84 20.53 -8.43 -10.66
CA HIS A 84 21.52 -8.84 -11.66
C HIS A 84 22.97 -8.60 -11.20
N THR A 85 23.19 -8.06 -9.99
CA THR A 85 24.54 -7.89 -9.44
C THR A 85 25.03 -9.22 -8.83
N PRO A 86 26.34 -9.51 -8.88
CA PRO A 86 26.88 -10.81 -8.48
C PRO A 86 26.73 -11.09 -6.98
N CYS A 87 26.71 -10.04 -6.15
CA CYS A 87 26.47 -10.13 -4.71
C CYS A 87 25.88 -8.81 -4.19
N TRP A 88 24.83 -8.93 -3.39
CA TRP A 88 24.12 -7.81 -2.78
C TRP A 88 23.45 -8.26 -1.48
N ILE A 89 23.07 -7.30 -0.64
CA ILE A 89 22.33 -7.54 0.60
C ILE A 89 21.04 -6.74 0.64
N GLU A 90 20.07 -7.29 1.34
CA GLU A 90 18.83 -6.63 1.73
C GLU A 90 18.79 -6.50 3.25
N VAL A 91 18.71 -5.27 3.74
CA VAL A 91 18.68 -4.97 5.18
C VAL A 91 17.27 -4.55 5.55
N HIS A 92 16.65 -5.31 6.46
CA HIS A 92 15.34 -5.02 7.00
C HIS A 92 15.48 -4.25 8.32
N LEU A 93 14.90 -3.05 8.39
CA LEU A 93 14.97 -2.20 9.56
C LEU A 93 13.81 -2.53 10.51
N HIS A 94 14.08 -3.36 11.52
CA HIS A 94 13.04 -3.86 12.42
C HIS A 94 12.24 -2.75 13.11
N ARG A 95 12.90 -1.67 13.57
CA ARG A 95 12.18 -0.56 14.21
C ARG A 95 11.23 0.16 13.25
N ALA A 96 11.61 0.33 11.99
CA ALA A 96 10.75 0.93 10.98
C ALA A 96 9.58 0.00 10.62
N LEU A 97 9.80 -1.32 10.56
CA LEU A 97 8.74 -2.30 10.36
C LEU A 97 7.74 -2.34 11.53
N GLN A 98 8.20 -2.17 12.77
CA GLN A 98 7.31 -2.04 13.92
C GLN A 98 6.42 -0.79 13.81
N LEU A 99 6.99 0.36 13.43
CA LEU A 99 6.21 1.58 13.22
C LEU A 99 5.22 1.44 12.05
N LEU A 100 5.62 0.72 10.99
CA LEU A 100 4.70 0.39 9.90
C LEU A 100 3.53 -0.45 10.42
N ASP A 101 3.80 -1.47 11.23
CA ASP A 101 2.78 -2.30 11.85
C ASP A 101 1.81 -1.46 12.70
N GLU A 102 2.33 -0.54 13.53
CA GLU A 102 1.51 0.42 14.28
C GLU A 102 0.62 1.26 13.34
N VAL A 103 1.16 1.81 12.24
CA VAL A 103 0.39 2.58 11.26
C VAL A 103 -0.69 1.74 10.60
N LEU A 104 -0.39 0.50 10.23
CA LEU A 104 -1.36 -0.40 9.59
C LEU A 104 -2.49 -0.78 10.55
N HIS A 105 -2.22 -0.98 11.85
CA HIS A 105 -3.25 -1.23 12.85
C HIS A 105 -4.16 -0.01 13.10
N THR A 106 -3.68 1.21 12.86
CA THR A 106 -4.53 2.42 12.95
C THR A 106 -5.41 2.65 11.73
N MET A 107 -5.18 1.95 10.62
CA MET A 107 -6.08 2.00 9.48
C MET A 107 -7.40 1.31 9.85
N PRO A 108 -8.56 1.90 9.52
CA PRO A 108 -9.83 1.27 9.80
C PRO A 108 -9.90 -0.06 9.04
N ILE A 109 -9.97 -1.15 9.79
CA ILE A 109 -10.35 -2.46 9.27
C ILE A 109 -11.80 -2.30 8.81
N THR A 110 -12.04 -2.41 7.51
CA THR A 110 -13.40 -2.41 6.97
C THR A 110 -14.05 -3.73 7.40
N ASP A 111 -14.65 -3.73 8.58
CA ASP A 111 -15.32 -4.89 9.16
C ASP A 111 -16.59 -5.19 8.34
N PRO A 112 -16.71 -6.36 7.69
CA PRO A 112 -17.89 -6.70 6.91
C PRO A 112 -18.96 -7.25 7.86
N GLY A 113 -19.62 -6.39 8.63
CA GLY A 113 -20.85 -6.77 9.33
C GLY A 113 -21.04 -6.19 10.73
N SER A 114 -21.72 -5.06 10.82
CA SER A 114 -22.68 -4.85 11.90
C SER A 114 -23.97 -4.28 11.31
N VAL A 115 -24.77 -5.20 10.75
CA VAL A 115 -26.21 -5.00 10.61
C VAL A 115 -26.82 -5.31 11.98
N ASN A 116 -27.19 -4.27 12.72
CA ASN A 116 -28.24 -4.31 13.73
C ASN A 116 -29.23 -3.20 13.41
#